data_AF-A0A930KQ31-F1
#
_entry.id   AF-A0A930KQ31-F1
#
_cell.length_a   1.000
_cell.length_b   1.000
_cell.length_c   1.000
_cell.angle_alpha   90.00
_cell.angle_beta   90.00
_cell.angle_gamma   90.00
#
_symmetry.space_group_name_H-M   'P 1'
#
loop_
_entity.id
_entity.type
_entity.pdbx_description
1 polymer ?
#
loop_
_entity_poly.entity_id
_entity_poly.type
_entity_poly.pdbx_seq_one_letter_code
_entity_poly.pdbx_strand_id
1 'polypeptide(L)'
;MRTLGACGLSARLVGMAKKSRAPKKSQKAQKAQKTQKQQKNRIDDTENTPVQGAAAGVYPISTGEAELVPDGYHADGWLLLINGVQSSHVIVGEPRQLDFEYMRWIAAVVSSHVEEHLDAAKLRITHLGGGACSMARYFADLYPTSRNTVVELDAKLAEYVRAWFDIPKAPRVKIRVGEAGAVTATFAPASRDVLIRDVFAGDTTPEALTTVEFTRTVAESLAPGGLYILN
;
A
#
# COMPACT_ATOMS: atom_id res chain seq x y z
N MET A 1 28.56 -48.04 -43.35
CA MET A 1 28.60 -47.94 -44.83
C MET A 1 28.69 -46.46 -45.17
N ARG A 2 29.83 -45.95 -45.69
CA ARG A 2 30.10 -45.70 -47.13
C ARG A 2 28.95 -44.89 -47.76
N THR A 3 29.08 -43.73 -48.45
CA THR A 3 30.20 -43.02 -49.10
C THR A 3 29.60 -41.83 -49.89
N LEU A 4 30.39 -40.76 -50.13
CA LEU A 4 30.54 -39.94 -51.37
C LEU A 4 29.31 -39.22 -51.95
N GLY A 5 29.36 -37.90 -52.23
CA GLY A 5 29.91 -37.29 -53.46
C GLY A 5 28.80 -37.16 -54.52
N ALA A 6 28.65 -36.21 -55.44
CA ALA A 6 29.44 -35.13 -56.05
C ALA A 6 28.42 -34.31 -56.93
N CYS A 7 28.53 -32.98 -57.06
CA CYS A 7 29.10 -32.24 -58.20
C CYS A 7 28.14 -31.91 -59.39
N GLY A 8 28.31 -30.68 -59.93
CA GLY A 8 27.86 -30.22 -61.25
C GLY A 8 26.81 -29.08 -61.20
N LEU A 9 26.87 -28.00 -61.97
CA LEU A 9 27.79 -27.55 -63.02
C LEU A 9 27.46 -26.08 -63.39
N SER A 10 28.49 -25.28 -63.68
CA SER A 10 28.64 -24.22 -64.71
C SER A 10 27.48 -23.25 -65.07
N ALA A 11 27.74 -21.94 -65.03
CA ALA A 11 28.08 -21.14 -66.24
C ALA A 11 28.05 -19.62 -65.95
N ARG A 12 29.10 -18.92 -66.43
CA ARG A 12 29.18 -17.45 -66.54
C ARG A 12 28.35 -16.98 -67.74
N LEU A 13 27.67 -15.83 -67.62
CA LEU A 13 27.50 -14.90 -68.73
C LEU A 13 27.48 -13.44 -68.24
N VAL A 14 28.20 -12.58 -68.96
CA VAL A 14 28.37 -11.14 -68.74
C VAL A 14 27.24 -10.39 -69.45
N GLY A 15 26.69 -9.34 -68.83
CA GLY A 15 25.73 -8.43 -69.47
C GLY A 15 25.55 -7.11 -68.70
N MET A 16 25.85 -6.01 -69.36
CA MET A 16 25.96 -4.65 -68.82
C MET A 16 24.61 -3.96 -68.50
N ALA A 17 24.67 -3.10 -67.47
CA ALA A 17 24.00 -1.81 -67.30
C ALA A 17 22.47 -1.70 -67.26
N LYS A 18 21.95 -1.24 -66.10
CA LYS A 18 21.09 -0.05 -65.98
C LYS A 18 21.03 0.40 -64.51
N LYS A 19 21.52 1.60 -64.22
CA LYS A 19 21.35 2.29 -62.92
C LYS A 19 19.88 2.68 -62.77
N SER A 20 19.15 2.07 -61.85
CA SER A 20 17.84 2.57 -61.38
C SER A 20 18.04 3.30 -60.05
N ARG A 21 17.67 4.59 -60.03
CA ARG A 21 17.61 5.41 -58.81
C ARG A 21 16.38 4.98 -58.00
N ALA A 22 16.60 4.49 -56.78
CA ALA A 22 15.55 4.36 -55.78
C ALA A 22 15.10 5.76 -55.28
N PRO A 23 13.82 5.97 -54.95
CA PRO A 23 13.32 7.27 -54.52
C PRO A 23 13.83 7.60 -53.10
N LYS A 24 14.28 8.84 -52.91
CA LYS A 24 14.59 9.42 -51.59
C LYS A 24 13.32 9.38 -50.73
N LYS A 25 13.26 8.47 -49.75
CA LYS A 25 12.26 8.55 -48.67
C LYS A 25 12.41 9.92 -47.99
N SER A 26 11.33 10.69 -48.01
CA SER A 26 11.27 12.04 -47.48
C SER A 26 11.56 12.03 -45.97
N GLN A 27 12.46 12.92 -45.53
CA GLN A 27 12.80 13.13 -44.12
C GLN A 27 11.60 13.56 -43.25
N LYS A 28 10.41 13.79 -43.82
CA LYS A 28 9.17 14.10 -43.10
C LYS A 28 8.55 12.88 -42.39
N ALA A 29 8.70 11.66 -42.91
CA ALA A 29 8.10 10.47 -42.30
C ALA A 29 8.81 9.99 -41.02
N GLN A 30 10.13 10.18 -40.93
CA GLN A 30 10.90 9.87 -39.71
C GLN A 30 10.74 10.93 -38.61
N LYS A 31 10.37 12.17 -38.96
CA LYS A 31 10.07 13.23 -37.98
C LYS A 31 8.74 12.97 -37.28
N ALA A 32 7.70 12.54 -38.00
CA ALA A 32 6.38 12.26 -37.42
C ALA A 32 6.38 11.10 -36.41
N GLN A 33 7.17 10.04 -36.64
CA GLN A 33 7.33 8.95 -35.67
C GLN A 33 8.17 9.35 -34.43
N LYS A 34 9.12 10.30 -34.56
CA LYS A 34 9.83 10.86 -33.40
C LYS A 34 8.93 11.78 -32.56
N THR A 35 8.04 12.55 -33.18
CA THR A 35 7.12 13.43 -32.43
C THR A 35 6.07 12.64 -31.66
N GLN A 36 5.53 11.54 -32.21
CA GLN A 36 4.61 10.66 -31.47
C GLN A 36 5.31 9.87 -30.35
N LYS A 37 6.57 9.47 -30.54
CA LYS A 37 7.36 8.81 -29.48
C LYS A 37 7.80 9.80 -28.38
N GLN A 38 7.98 11.08 -28.71
CA GLN A 38 8.21 12.16 -27.74
C GLN A 38 6.93 12.62 -27.04
N GLN A 39 5.76 12.57 -27.67
CA GLN A 39 4.48 12.88 -27.02
C GLN A 39 3.99 11.75 -26.10
N LYS A 40 4.28 10.49 -26.42
CA LYS A 40 3.97 9.34 -25.56
C LYS A 40 4.92 9.21 -24.35
N ASN A 41 6.10 9.83 -24.42
CA ASN A 41 7.08 9.89 -23.32
C ASN A 41 6.97 11.19 -22.50
N ARG A 42 5.91 11.99 -22.66
CA ARG A 42 5.73 13.27 -21.94
C ARG A 42 4.63 13.22 -20.87
N ILE A 43 4.17 12.02 -20.52
CA ILE A 43 3.19 11.77 -19.45
C ILE A 43 3.86 11.13 -18.21
N ASP A 44 5.10 10.65 -18.33
CA ASP A 44 5.95 10.35 -17.17
C ASP A 44 6.76 11.60 -16.83
N ASP A 45 6.98 11.84 -15.54
CA ASP A 45 7.79 12.90 -14.93
C ASP A 45 7.06 14.19 -14.49
N THR A 46 5.85 14.09 -13.95
CA THR A 46 5.48 15.01 -12.86
C THR A 46 6.05 14.48 -11.56
N GLU A 47 7.13 15.13 -11.10
CA GLU A 47 7.75 14.97 -9.79
C GLU A 47 6.69 14.77 -8.70
N ASN A 48 6.71 13.56 -8.14
CA ASN A 48 5.83 13.11 -7.07
C ASN A 48 6.30 13.72 -5.74
N THR A 49 6.22 15.05 -5.63
CA THR A 49 6.36 15.73 -4.35
C THR A 49 5.12 15.36 -3.53
N PRO A 50 5.27 14.80 -2.31
CA PRO A 50 4.11 14.55 -1.46
C PRO A 50 3.37 15.87 -1.28
N VAL A 51 2.17 15.96 -1.85
CA VAL A 51 1.27 17.08 -1.58
C VAL A 51 1.01 17.03 -0.09
N GLN A 52 1.39 18.09 0.61
CA GLN A 52 1.12 18.19 2.04
C GLN A 52 -0.38 18.44 2.21
N GLY A 53 -1.05 17.57 2.97
CA GLY A 53 -2.50 17.60 3.13
C GLY A 53 -3.26 16.76 2.10
N ALA A 54 -4.46 16.35 2.50
CA ALA A 54 -5.37 15.53 1.72
C ALA A 54 -5.96 16.32 0.53
N ALA A 55 -6.02 15.68 -0.65
CA ALA A 55 -6.63 16.25 -1.84
C ALA A 55 -7.36 15.16 -2.63
N ALA A 56 -8.55 15.48 -3.14
CA ALA A 56 -9.36 14.51 -3.88
C ALA A 56 -8.62 14.01 -5.13
N GLY A 57 -8.66 12.71 -5.41
CA GLY A 57 -8.02 12.13 -6.58
C GLY A 57 -7.73 10.64 -6.45
N VAL A 58 -7.23 10.07 -7.55
CA VAL A 58 -6.75 8.69 -7.63
C VAL A 58 -5.23 8.70 -7.66
N TYR A 59 -4.63 7.94 -6.76
CA TYR A 59 -3.19 7.89 -6.53
C TYR A 59 -2.68 6.47 -6.72
N PRO A 60 -1.67 6.25 -7.57
CA PRO A 60 -1.02 4.95 -7.67
C PRO A 60 -0.35 4.60 -6.33
N ILE A 61 -0.59 3.38 -5.88
CA ILE A 61 0.03 2.77 -4.70
C ILE A 61 0.76 1.47 -5.11
N SER A 62 1.55 0.90 -4.21
CA SER A 62 2.37 -0.29 -4.49
C SER A 62 1.55 -1.53 -4.85
N THR A 63 0.28 -1.56 -4.42
CA THR A 63 -0.64 -2.69 -4.53
C THR A 63 -1.88 -2.39 -5.39
N GLY A 64 -1.85 -1.29 -6.16
CA GLY A 64 -2.94 -0.87 -7.04
C GLY A 64 -3.19 0.64 -6.97
N GLU A 65 -4.41 1.03 -6.61
CA GLU A 65 -4.81 2.44 -6.56
C GLU A 65 -5.47 2.79 -5.22
N ALA A 66 -5.15 3.98 -4.70
CA ALA A 66 -5.86 4.62 -3.60
C ALA A 66 -6.67 5.80 -4.17
N GLU A 67 -7.96 5.81 -3.93
CA GLU A 67 -8.83 6.94 -4.27
C GLU A 67 -9.23 7.68 -2.99
N LEU A 68 -9.05 9.00 -3.01
CA LEU A 68 -9.39 9.89 -1.93
C LEU A 68 -10.56 10.77 -2.36
N VAL A 69 -11.67 10.68 -1.62
CA VAL A 69 -12.93 11.37 -1.95
C VAL A 69 -13.36 12.23 -0.75
N PRO A 70 -13.76 13.50 -0.93
CA PRO A 70 -14.37 14.29 0.14
C PRO A 70 -15.66 13.61 0.62
N ASP A 71 -15.91 13.58 1.92
CA ASP A 71 -17.12 12.92 2.46
C ASP A 71 -18.43 13.69 2.17
N GLY A 72 -18.32 14.98 1.83
CA GLY A 72 -19.44 15.86 1.50
C GLY A 72 -20.17 16.45 2.70
N TYR A 73 -19.79 16.10 3.93
CA TYR A 73 -20.42 16.56 5.17
C TYR A 73 -19.47 17.41 6.02
N HIS A 74 -18.17 17.12 5.98
CA HIS A 74 -17.13 17.82 6.73
C HIS A 74 -16.11 18.43 5.76
N ALA A 75 -15.68 19.66 6.03
CA ALA A 75 -14.70 20.35 5.19
C ALA A 75 -13.36 19.59 5.11
N ASP A 76 -13.00 18.90 6.19
CA ASP A 76 -11.76 18.14 6.36
C ASP A 76 -12.02 16.61 6.44
N GLY A 77 -13.19 16.17 5.96
CA GLY A 77 -13.63 14.78 5.97
C GLY A 77 -13.33 14.06 4.66
N TRP A 78 -12.75 12.86 4.77
CA TRP A 78 -12.21 12.11 3.65
C TRP A 78 -12.54 10.63 3.73
N LEU A 79 -13.07 10.08 2.64
CA LEU A 79 -13.20 8.66 2.41
C LEU A 79 -12.01 8.16 1.60
N LEU A 80 -11.32 7.14 2.11
CA LEU A 80 -10.24 6.43 1.43
C LEU A 80 -10.77 5.12 0.87
N LEU A 81 -10.68 4.96 -0.45
CA LEU A 81 -10.91 3.70 -1.13
C LEU A 81 -9.57 3.10 -1.56
N ILE A 82 -9.42 1.79 -1.40
CA ILE A 82 -8.27 1.04 -1.90
C ILE A 82 -8.82 0.04 -2.92
N ASN A 83 -8.35 0.13 -4.17
CA ASN A 83 -8.83 -0.71 -5.27
C ASN A 83 -10.37 -0.72 -5.40
N GLY A 84 -11.00 0.44 -5.19
CA GLY A 84 -12.46 0.61 -5.25
C GLY A 84 -13.23 0.19 -4.00
N VAL A 85 -12.57 -0.33 -2.95
CA VAL A 85 -13.18 -0.75 -1.69
C VAL A 85 -13.01 0.34 -0.64
N GLN A 86 -14.12 0.79 -0.04
CA GLN A 86 -14.09 1.74 1.07
C GLN A 86 -13.33 1.13 2.25
N SER A 87 -12.16 1.70 2.56
CA SER A 87 -11.20 1.11 3.50
C SER A 87 -11.03 1.93 4.76
N SER A 88 -11.29 3.23 4.70
CA SER A 88 -11.20 4.10 5.88
C SER A 88 -11.90 5.43 5.67
N HIS A 89 -12.20 6.10 6.76
CA HIS A 89 -12.63 7.50 6.78
C HIS A 89 -11.83 8.26 7.83
N VAL A 90 -11.55 9.53 7.55
CA VAL A 90 -10.79 10.44 8.41
C VAL A 90 -11.41 11.82 8.35
N ILE A 91 -11.62 12.42 9.51
CA ILE A 91 -11.79 13.88 9.65
C ILE A 91 -10.48 14.43 10.22
N VAL A 92 -9.73 15.19 9.42
CA VAL A 92 -8.45 15.79 9.85
C VAL A 92 -8.71 16.77 10.98
N GLY A 93 -7.91 16.71 12.05
CA GLY A 93 -8.14 17.48 13.28
C GLY A 93 -9.13 16.85 14.29
N GLU A 94 -9.95 15.87 13.89
CA GLU A 94 -10.84 15.12 14.79
C GLU A 94 -10.44 13.64 14.96
N PRO A 95 -9.40 13.32 15.76
CA PRO A 95 -8.85 11.96 15.90
C PRO A 95 -9.78 10.94 16.54
N ARG A 96 -10.80 11.40 17.25
CA ARG A 96 -11.76 10.53 17.95
C ARG A 96 -12.99 10.16 17.12
N GLN A 97 -13.12 10.67 15.90
CA GLN A 97 -14.20 10.32 14.99
C GLN A 97 -13.83 9.05 14.21
N LEU A 98 -14.71 8.05 14.31
CA LEU A 98 -14.63 6.80 13.58
C LEU A 98 -16.01 6.56 12.95
N ASP A 99 -16.06 6.63 11.62
CA ASP A 99 -17.31 6.47 10.86
C ASP A 99 -17.63 5.00 10.57
N PHE A 100 -16.61 4.14 10.45
CA PHE A 100 -16.82 2.72 10.26
C PHE A 100 -17.23 2.05 11.58
N GLU A 101 -18.41 1.42 11.58
CA GLU A 101 -18.99 0.79 12.78
C GLU A 101 -18.07 -0.24 13.44
N TYR A 102 -17.40 -1.08 12.64
CA TYR A 102 -16.47 -2.07 13.19
C TYR A 102 -15.31 -1.41 13.94
N MET A 103 -14.80 -0.24 13.48
CA MET A 103 -13.75 0.48 14.18
C MET A 103 -14.25 0.99 15.53
N ARG A 104 -15.50 1.44 15.60
CA ARG A 104 -16.16 1.86 16.86
C ARG A 104 -16.31 0.69 17.83
N TRP A 105 -16.69 -0.49 17.32
CA TRP A 105 -16.81 -1.70 18.15
C TRP A 105 -15.46 -2.15 18.69
N ILE A 106 -14.41 -2.18 17.85
CA ILE A 106 -13.04 -2.49 18.27
C ILE A 106 -12.58 -1.46 19.31
N ALA A 107 -12.80 -0.17 19.08
CA ALA A 107 -12.46 0.89 20.03
C ALA A 107 -13.11 0.71 21.40
N ALA A 108 -14.39 0.33 21.42
CA ALA A 108 -15.12 0.06 22.66
C ALA A 108 -14.54 -1.14 23.42
N VAL A 109 -14.29 -2.27 22.73
CA VAL A 109 -13.72 -3.48 23.36
C VAL A 109 -12.32 -3.22 23.89
N VAL A 110 -11.46 -2.60 23.08
CA VAL A 110 -10.08 -2.26 23.50
C VAL A 110 -10.11 -1.31 24.69
N SER A 111 -11.00 -0.32 24.71
CA SER A 111 -11.04 0.66 25.81
C SER A 111 -11.51 0.02 27.13
N SER A 112 -12.55 -0.81 27.10
CA SER A 112 -12.99 -1.57 28.28
C SER A 112 -11.88 -2.48 28.80
N HIS A 113 -11.22 -3.23 27.91
CA HIS A 113 -10.15 -4.15 28.29
C HIS A 113 -8.93 -3.40 28.85
N VAL A 114 -8.59 -2.24 28.28
CA VAL A 114 -7.50 -1.41 28.80
C VAL A 114 -7.81 -0.91 30.20
N GLU A 115 -9.03 -0.43 30.44
CA GLU A 115 -9.46 0.06 31.76
C GLU A 115 -9.41 -1.04 32.83
N GLU A 116 -9.81 -2.27 32.49
CA GLU A 116 -9.92 -3.37 33.44
C GLU A 116 -8.61 -4.12 33.68
N HIS A 117 -7.73 -4.19 32.67
CA HIS A 117 -6.64 -5.18 32.65
C HIS A 117 -5.27 -4.63 32.30
N LEU A 118 -5.17 -3.43 31.71
CA LEU A 118 -3.89 -2.89 31.22
C LEU A 118 -3.57 -1.53 31.83
N ASP A 119 -2.33 -1.11 31.65
CA ASP A 119 -1.84 0.19 32.09
C ASP A 119 -1.74 1.13 30.89
N ALA A 120 -2.71 2.04 30.79
CA ALA A 120 -2.77 3.04 29.72
C ALA A 120 -1.49 3.89 29.62
N ALA A 121 -0.72 4.06 30.71
CA ALA A 121 0.48 4.88 30.71
C ALA A 121 1.62 4.28 29.87
N LYS A 122 1.63 2.96 29.65
CA LYS A 122 2.71 2.23 28.94
C LYS A 122 2.24 1.39 27.76
N LEU A 123 1.01 1.61 27.29
CA LEU A 123 0.31 0.78 26.32
C LEU A 123 1.05 0.68 24.97
N ARG A 124 1.22 -0.54 24.47
CA ARG A 124 1.82 -0.87 23.16
C ARG A 124 0.77 -1.56 22.29
N ILE A 125 0.23 -0.82 21.32
CA ILE A 125 -0.80 -1.30 20.41
C ILE A 125 -0.15 -1.59 19.06
N THR A 126 -0.44 -2.76 18.49
CA THR A 126 -0.07 -3.08 17.11
C THR A 126 -1.30 -3.28 16.27
N HIS A 127 -1.32 -2.64 15.10
CA HIS A 127 -2.35 -2.71 14.10
C HIS A 127 -1.75 -3.46 12.91
N LEU A 128 -2.25 -4.65 12.62
CA LEU A 128 -1.93 -5.36 11.40
C LEU A 128 -2.94 -4.92 10.34
N GLY A 129 -2.47 -4.22 9.32
CA GLY A 129 -3.32 -3.40 8.48
C GLY A 129 -3.73 -2.11 9.20
N GLY A 130 -4.02 -1.07 8.42
CA GLY A 130 -4.44 0.20 9.01
C GLY A 130 -5.04 1.20 8.04
N GLY A 131 -4.96 1.00 6.73
CA GLY A 131 -5.53 1.93 5.74
C GLY A 131 -5.04 3.36 5.99
N ALA A 132 -5.95 4.25 6.39
CA ALA A 132 -5.65 5.64 6.73
C ALA A 132 -4.99 5.85 8.11
N CYS A 133 -4.69 4.77 8.85
CA CYS A 133 -4.27 4.77 10.25
C CYS A 133 -5.30 5.37 11.22
N SER A 134 -6.60 5.43 10.86
CA SER A 134 -7.65 6.05 11.67
C SER A 134 -7.71 5.49 13.09
N MET A 135 -7.71 4.17 13.24
CA MET A 135 -7.75 3.52 14.56
C MET A 135 -6.47 3.74 15.37
N ALA A 136 -5.30 3.77 14.72
CA ALA A 136 -4.03 4.09 15.40
C ALA A 136 -3.97 5.55 15.85
N ARG A 137 -4.49 6.47 15.04
CA ARG A 137 -4.65 7.89 15.37
C ARG A 137 -5.64 8.08 16.53
N TYR A 138 -6.76 7.36 16.51
CA TYR A 138 -7.76 7.32 17.58
C TYR A 138 -7.13 6.92 18.92
N PHE A 139 -6.47 5.76 18.99
CA PHE A 139 -5.87 5.32 20.26
C PHE A 139 -4.68 6.16 20.69
N ALA A 140 -3.90 6.71 19.75
CA ALA A 140 -2.84 7.64 20.10
C ALA A 140 -3.40 8.89 20.78
N ASP A 141 -4.57 9.38 20.38
CA ASP A 141 -5.23 10.52 21.02
C ASP A 141 -5.94 10.14 22.34
N LEU A 142 -6.62 8.99 22.37
CA LEU A 142 -7.28 8.50 23.57
C LEU A 142 -6.28 8.16 24.69
N TYR A 143 -5.13 7.59 24.33
CA TYR A 143 -4.03 7.24 25.22
C TYR A 143 -2.75 7.98 24.79
N PRO A 144 -2.52 9.22 25.26
CA PRO A 144 -1.45 10.10 24.76
C PRO A 144 -0.03 9.54 24.87
N THR A 145 0.22 8.64 25.83
CA THR A 145 1.52 7.99 26.05
C THR A 145 1.64 6.62 25.35
N SER A 146 0.58 6.15 24.70
CA SER A 146 0.59 4.88 23.98
C SER A 146 1.55 4.92 22.78
N ARG A 147 2.05 3.73 22.42
CA ARG A 147 2.84 3.51 21.22
C ARG A 147 2.06 2.62 20.28
N ASN A 148 1.65 3.19 19.15
CA ASN A 148 0.92 2.48 18.11
C ASN A 148 1.88 2.12 16.97
N THR A 149 1.94 0.85 16.60
CA THR A 149 2.67 0.40 15.41
C THR A 149 1.66 -0.12 14.40
N VAL A 150 1.57 0.53 13.24
CA VAL A 150 0.78 0.08 12.10
C VAL A 150 1.69 -0.71 11.17
N VAL A 151 1.32 -1.94 10.85
CA VAL A 151 1.98 -2.76 9.84
C VAL A 151 1.17 -2.64 8.55
N GLU A 152 1.72 -1.90 7.60
CA GLU A 152 1.07 -1.61 6.32
C GLU A 152 1.84 -2.30 5.20
N LEU A 153 1.14 -3.01 4.32
CA LEU A 153 1.77 -3.72 3.21
C LEU A 153 2.31 -2.74 2.17
N ASP A 154 1.55 -1.66 1.91
CA ASP A 154 1.80 -0.74 0.83
C ASP A 154 2.65 0.47 1.27
N ALA A 155 3.90 0.49 0.81
CA ALA A 155 4.86 1.55 1.12
C ALA A 155 4.37 2.94 0.68
N LYS A 156 3.76 3.01 -0.50
CA LYS A 156 3.31 4.27 -1.10
C LYS A 156 2.05 4.79 -0.40
N LEU A 157 1.13 3.91 -0.04
CA LEU A 157 -0.01 4.27 0.80
C LEU A 157 0.48 4.82 2.15
N ALA A 158 1.44 4.16 2.79
CA ALA A 158 2.02 4.62 4.06
C ALA A 158 2.62 6.03 3.96
N GLU A 159 3.27 6.38 2.85
CA GLU A 159 3.76 7.74 2.57
C GLU A 159 2.61 8.74 2.47
N TYR A 160 1.58 8.42 1.69
CA TYR A 160 0.44 9.30 1.46
C TYR A 160 -0.36 9.57 2.74
N VAL A 161 -0.77 8.53 3.46
CA VAL A 161 -1.59 8.69 4.68
C VAL A 161 -0.83 9.49 5.75
N ARG A 162 0.50 9.35 5.80
CA ARG A 162 1.36 10.16 6.66
C ARG A 162 1.37 11.64 6.28
N ALA A 163 1.30 11.95 5.00
CA ALA A 163 1.24 13.32 4.50
C ALA A 163 -0.17 13.94 4.61
N TRP A 164 -1.22 13.11 4.58
CA TRP A 164 -2.62 13.54 4.49
C TRP A 164 -3.35 13.67 5.84
N PHE A 165 -3.23 12.68 6.75
CA PHE A 165 -4.22 12.44 7.81
C PHE A 165 -3.73 12.73 9.23
N ASP A 166 -3.02 13.84 9.43
CA ASP A 166 -2.57 14.36 10.75
C ASP A 166 -2.06 13.30 11.74
N ILE A 167 -1.43 12.24 11.23
CA ILE A 167 -1.03 11.08 12.01
C ILE A 167 0.13 11.50 12.93
N PRO A 168 0.02 11.33 14.27
CA PRO A 168 1.09 11.65 15.20
C PRO A 168 2.41 10.97 14.82
N LYS A 169 3.53 11.70 14.95
CA LYS A 169 4.86 11.13 14.65
C LYS A 169 5.20 9.97 15.58
N ALA A 170 6.15 9.14 15.16
CA ALA A 170 6.71 8.09 16.02
C ALA A 170 7.31 8.71 17.31
N PRO A 171 7.19 8.03 18.47
CA PRO A 171 6.69 6.66 18.64
C PRO A 171 5.18 6.55 18.86
N ARG A 172 4.41 7.65 18.88
CA ARG A 172 2.96 7.62 19.13
C ARG A 172 2.21 6.83 18.06
N VAL A 173 2.50 7.11 16.79
CA VAL A 173 2.09 6.25 15.66
C VAL A 173 3.28 6.05 14.72
N LYS A 174 3.83 4.83 14.73
CA LYS A 174 4.86 4.38 13.80
C LYS A 174 4.21 3.52 12.72
N ILE A 175 4.49 3.81 11.46
CA ILE A 175 4.12 2.92 10.35
C ILE A 175 5.35 2.08 9.99
N ARG A 176 5.19 0.76 9.95
CA ARG A 176 6.19 -0.21 9.51
C ARG A 176 5.67 -0.86 8.24
N VAL A 177 6.36 -0.61 7.14
CA VAL A 177 6.03 -1.27 5.87
C VAL A 177 6.43 -2.74 5.95
N GLY A 178 5.51 -3.63 5.60
CA GLY A 178 5.76 -5.07 5.54
C GLY A 178 4.48 -5.90 5.56
N GLU A 179 4.61 -7.17 5.19
CA GLU A 179 3.52 -8.13 5.28
C GLU A 179 3.22 -8.47 6.75
N ALA A 180 1.94 -8.49 7.12
CA ALA A 180 1.49 -8.61 8.50
C ALA A 180 1.95 -9.91 9.16
N GLY A 181 1.86 -11.05 8.47
CA GLY A 181 2.29 -12.35 8.95
C GLY A 181 3.81 -12.39 9.18
N ALA A 182 4.58 -11.99 8.18
CA ALA A 182 6.04 -11.93 8.24
C ALA A 182 6.54 -11.00 9.35
N VAL A 183 5.91 -9.84 9.53
CA VAL A 183 6.26 -8.91 10.61
C VAL A 183 5.90 -9.48 11.97
N THR A 184 4.73 -10.12 12.11
CA THR A 184 4.28 -10.75 13.37
C THR A 184 5.24 -11.85 13.82
N ALA A 185 5.76 -12.65 12.88
CA ALA A 185 6.77 -13.67 13.14
C ALA A 185 8.09 -13.12 13.71
N THR A 186 8.33 -11.80 13.62
CA THR A 186 9.53 -11.15 14.20
C THR A 186 9.30 -10.55 15.59
N PHE A 187 8.09 -10.66 16.14
CA PHE A 187 7.80 -10.08 17.45
C PHE A 187 8.49 -10.84 18.57
N ALA A 188 9.08 -10.09 19.50
CA ALA A 188 9.59 -10.68 20.72
C ALA A 188 8.42 -11.10 21.63
N PRO A 189 8.61 -12.12 22.50
CA PRO A 189 7.61 -12.50 23.48
C PRO A 189 7.19 -11.33 24.38
N ALA A 190 5.91 -11.29 24.76
CA ALA A 190 5.33 -10.26 25.64
C ALA A 190 5.65 -8.79 25.24
N SER A 191 5.87 -8.56 23.95
CA SER A 191 6.32 -7.27 23.43
C SER A 191 5.18 -6.32 23.05
N ARG A 192 3.93 -6.77 23.06
CA ARG A 192 2.70 -6.02 22.73
C ARG A 192 1.67 -6.16 23.85
N ASP A 193 0.79 -5.18 24.01
CA ASP A 193 -0.31 -5.25 24.99
C ASP A 193 -1.65 -5.46 24.29
N VAL A 194 -1.84 -4.84 23.12
CA VAL A 194 -3.00 -5.03 22.26
C VAL A 194 -2.52 -5.29 20.84
N LEU A 195 -3.09 -6.29 20.17
CA LEU A 195 -2.90 -6.56 18.75
C LEU A 195 -4.26 -6.55 18.07
N ILE A 196 -4.40 -5.69 17.06
CA ILE A 196 -5.61 -5.54 16.26
C ILE A 196 -5.28 -6.02 14.85
N ARG A 197 -6.06 -6.97 14.31
CA ARG A 197 -5.93 -7.41 12.92
C ARG A 197 -7.09 -6.88 12.08
N ASP A 198 -6.74 -6.06 11.11
CA ASP A 198 -7.63 -5.41 10.16
C ASP A 198 -6.99 -5.48 8.75
N VAL A 199 -6.75 -6.71 8.29
CA VAL A 199 -6.02 -7.00 7.03
C VAL A 199 -6.95 -7.69 6.04
N PHE A 200 -7.03 -7.15 4.83
CA PHE A 200 -7.79 -7.73 3.73
C PHE A 200 -7.02 -7.68 2.42
N ALA A 201 -7.23 -8.70 1.58
CA ALA A 201 -6.91 -8.69 0.17
C ALA A 201 -8.23 -8.59 -0.60
N GLY A 202 -8.62 -7.37 -0.98
CA GLY A 202 -10.00 -7.09 -1.39
C GLY A 202 -10.92 -7.13 -0.19
N ASP A 203 -11.87 -8.07 -0.16
CA ASP A 203 -12.85 -8.27 0.91
C ASP A 203 -12.53 -9.49 1.81
N THR A 204 -11.43 -10.20 1.53
CA THR A 204 -11.12 -11.47 2.20
C THR A 204 -9.82 -11.36 3.01
N THR A 205 -9.82 -11.86 4.25
CA THR A 205 -8.59 -11.97 5.04
C THR A 205 -7.66 -13.03 4.43
N PRO A 206 -6.36 -12.73 4.24
CA PRO A 206 -5.39 -13.71 3.75
C PRO A 206 -5.34 -14.97 4.63
N GLU A 207 -5.39 -16.17 4.02
CA GLU A 207 -5.43 -17.47 4.71
C GLU A 207 -4.28 -17.65 5.72
N ALA A 208 -3.09 -17.14 5.42
CA ALA A 208 -1.95 -17.21 6.33
C ALA A 208 -2.23 -16.58 7.71
N LEU A 209 -3.15 -15.61 7.79
CA LEU A 209 -3.53 -14.89 9.01
C LEU A 209 -4.74 -15.49 9.74
N THR A 210 -5.28 -16.62 9.26
CA THR A 210 -6.43 -17.33 9.84
C THR A 210 -6.04 -18.67 10.48
N THR A 211 -4.74 -18.97 10.52
CA THR A 211 -4.21 -20.24 11.03
C THR A 211 -4.04 -20.26 12.55
N VAL A 212 -3.99 -21.47 13.11
CA VAL A 212 -3.67 -21.69 14.53
C VAL A 212 -2.22 -21.27 14.83
N GLU A 213 -1.30 -21.51 13.89
CA GLU A 213 0.11 -21.15 13.99
C GLU A 213 0.30 -19.64 14.09
N PHE A 214 -0.41 -18.88 13.25
CA PHE A 214 -0.42 -17.43 13.32
C PHE A 214 -0.99 -16.96 14.67
N THR A 215 -2.13 -17.53 15.08
CA THR A 215 -2.76 -17.17 16.36
C THR A 215 -1.86 -17.48 17.56
N ARG A 216 -1.09 -18.57 17.52
CA ARG A 216 -0.09 -18.91 18.55
C ARG A 216 1.04 -17.88 18.58
N THR A 217 1.55 -17.47 17.42
CA THR A 217 2.58 -16.44 17.31
C THR A 217 2.10 -15.10 17.89
N VAL A 218 0.85 -14.72 17.61
CA VAL A 218 0.20 -13.55 18.22
C VAL A 218 0.13 -13.69 19.74
N ALA A 219 -0.36 -14.81 20.24
CA ALA A 219 -0.48 -15.07 21.68
C ALA A 219 0.86 -14.99 22.41
N GLU A 220 1.94 -15.55 21.84
CA GLU A 220 3.29 -15.47 22.40
C GLU A 220 3.83 -14.02 22.44
N SER A 221 3.46 -13.21 21.45
CA SER A 221 3.88 -11.80 21.38
C SER A 221 3.17 -10.88 22.37
N LEU A 222 2.00 -11.29 22.87
CA LEU A 222 1.20 -10.51 23.81
C LEU A 222 1.72 -10.65 25.24
N ALA A 223 1.72 -9.54 25.98
CA ALA A 223 1.99 -9.53 27.40
C ALA A 223 0.88 -10.30 28.16
N PRO A 224 1.15 -10.77 29.39
CA PRO A 224 0.10 -11.33 30.24
C PRO A 224 -1.07 -10.34 30.37
N GLY A 225 -2.30 -10.83 30.14
CA GLY A 225 -3.50 -9.99 30.11
C GLY A 225 -3.71 -9.19 28.81
N GLY A 226 -2.85 -9.39 27.80
CA GLY A 226 -2.96 -8.71 26.52
C GLY A 226 -4.18 -9.15 25.71
N LEU A 227 -4.58 -8.31 24.76
CA LEU A 227 -5.76 -8.50 23.92
C LEU A 227 -5.37 -8.75 22.47
N TYR A 228 -5.92 -9.81 21.88
CA TYR A 228 -5.99 -9.98 20.43
C TYR A 228 -7.42 -9.76 19.97
N ILE A 229 -7.63 -8.83 19.05
CA ILE A 229 -8.93 -8.55 18.43
C ILE A 229 -8.77 -8.47 16.92
N LEU A 230 -9.81 -8.92 16.21
CA LEU A 230 -9.81 -9.04 14.77
C LEU A 230 -11.14 -8.52 14.22
N ASN A 231 -11.04 -7.76 13.13
CA ASN A 231 -12.15 -7.49 12.23
C ASN A 231 -12.47 -8.77 11.45
#